data_AF-A0A6S6RYE3-F1
#
_entry.id   AF-A0A6S6RYE3-F1
#
_cell.length_a   1.000
_cell.length_b   1.000
_cell.length_c   1.000
_cell.angle_alpha   90.00
_cell.angle_beta   90.00
_cell.angle_gamma   90.00
#
_symmetry.space_group_name_H-M   'P 1'
#
loop_
_entity.id
_entity.type
_entity.pdbx_description
1 polymer ?
#
loop_
_entity_poly.entity_id
_entity_poly.type
_entity_poly.pdbx_seq_one_letter_code
_entity_poly.pdbx_strand_id
1 'polypeptide(L)'
;HRIKIKLKHLSQNKVKTLTMKKRILALVTGGTFDKEYNMINGELFFKDTHLPEIFQRGRSTLDITVRTLMMIDSVEMTENDRSIIAQNCKRTESKHIIITHGTDTMVETAKYLAESGIEGKTIVLLGAMIPYKFGMSSDGFFNLGAALAFAQSMPNGIYIAMHGECFDWDDVRKNRESGYFVHTKNQS
;
A
#
# COMPACT_ATOMS: atom_id res chain seq x y z
N HIS A 1 20.27 -58.15 8.18
CA HIS A 1 19.58 -57.10 7.41
C HIS A 1 19.03 -56.07 8.41
N ARG A 2 19.20 -54.75 8.37
CA ARG A 2 19.99 -53.74 7.65
C ARG A 2 19.63 -52.47 8.46
N ILE A 3 20.48 -51.85 9.28
CA ILE A 3 21.42 -50.76 9.02
C ILE A 3 21.21 -49.78 10.20
N LYS A 4 22.09 -49.81 11.21
CA LYS A 4 22.26 -48.73 12.20
C LYS A 4 23.21 -47.71 11.56
N ILE A 5 22.70 -46.63 10.98
CA ILE A 5 23.55 -45.49 10.58
C ILE A 5 23.50 -44.44 11.68
N LYS A 6 24.69 -44.20 12.24
CA LYS A 6 25.07 -43.08 13.09
C LYS A 6 24.53 -41.76 12.51
N LEU A 7 23.76 -41.03 13.30
CA LEU A 7 23.69 -39.57 13.22
C LEU A 7 24.22 -38.99 14.53
N LYS A 8 25.54 -39.14 14.75
CA LYS A 8 26.33 -38.22 15.55
C LYS A 8 27.07 -37.31 14.57
N HIS A 9 26.98 -36.00 14.81
CA HIS A 9 27.68 -34.91 14.12
C HIS A 9 27.18 -34.54 12.72
N LEU A 10 26.06 -33.82 12.68
CA LEU A 10 25.87 -32.74 11.71
C LEU A 10 25.58 -31.45 12.48
N SER A 11 26.65 -30.65 12.62
CA SER A 11 26.65 -29.19 12.58
C SER A 11 25.49 -28.44 13.27
N GLN A 12 25.78 -27.82 14.41
CA GLN A 12 24.96 -26.79 15.06
C GLN A 12 24.81 -25.49 14.24
N ASN A 13 25.21 -25.43 12.95
CA ASN A 13 25.20 -24.23 12.13
C ASN A 13 24.12 -24.21 11.02
N LYS A 14 23.05 -25.00 11.11
CA LYS A 14 22.04 -25.10 10.04
C LYS A 14 20.58 -24.98 10.47
N VAL A 15 20.21 -24.14 11.44
CA VAL A 15 18.79 -23.75 11.62
C VAL A 15 18.64 -22.33 12.21
N LYS A 16 19.19 -21.31 11.56
CA LYS A 16 18.78 -19.90 11.76
C LYS A 16 18.92 -19.09 10.48
N THR A 17 18.40 -19.61 9.36
CA THR A 17 17.85 -18.68 8.37
C THR A 17 16.50 -18.28 8.93
N LEU A 18 16.46 -17.31 9.84
CA LEU A 18 15.24 -16.51 9.98
C LEU A 18 14.99 -15.98 8.57
N THR A 19 13.96 -16.47 7.91
CA THR A 19 13.41 -15.81 6.72
C THR A 19 13.12 -14.39 7.18
N MET A 20 14.05 -13.46 6.87
CA MET A 20 13.96 -12.06 7.25
C MET A 20 12.62 -11.56 6.71
N LYS A 21 11.67 -11.32 7.62
CA LYS A 21 10.34 -10.89 7.24
C LYS A 21 10.49 -9.58 6.47
N LYS A 22 9.90 -9.49 5.28
CA LYS A 22 9.95 -8.27 4.49
C LYS A 22 9.30 -7.16 5.32
N ARG A 23 10.08 -6.17 5.74
CA ARG A 23 9.57 -4.96 6.39
C ARG A 23 8.79 -4.16 5.37
N ILE A 24 7.58 -3.76 5.72
CA ILE A 24 6.72 -2.91 4.88
C ILE A 24 6.51 -1.58 5.63
N LEU A 25 6.72 -0.47 4.92
CA LEU A 25 6.36 0.85 5.41
C LEU A 25 5.01 1.24 4.81
N ALA A 26 4.00 1.47 5.64
CA ALA A 26 2.74 2.05 5.23
C ALA A 26 2.78 3.56 5.46
N LEU A 27 2.71 4.33 4.38
CA LEU A 27 2.62 5.79 4.42
C LEU A 27 1.15 6.19 4.27
N VAL A 28 0.66 7.03 5.17
CA VAL A 28 -0.71 7.52 5.12
C VAL A 28 -0.73 8.96 4.63
N THR A 29 -1.51 9.22 3.58
CA THR A 29 -1.74 10.58 3.05
C THR A 29 -3.19 11.04 3.15
N GLY A 30 -4.06 10.20 3.72
CA GLY A 30 -5.50 10.46 3.87
C GLY A 30 -6.31 9.82 2.74
N GLY A 31 -7.16 10.64 2.10
CA GLY A 31 -8.16 10.16 1.14
C GLY A 31 -9.35 9.44 1.78
N THR A 32 -10.28 8.96 0.95
CA THR A 32 -11.53 8.34 1.41
C THR A 32 -11.34 7.22 2.44
N PHE A 33 -10.19 6.52 2.39
CA PHE A 33 -9.85 5.42 3.28
C PHE A 33 -9.95 5.78 4.77
N ASP A 34 -9.49 6.97 5.16
CA ASP A 34 -9.41 7.43 6.55
C ASP A 34 -10.46 8.50 6.90
N LYS A 35 -11.48 8.71 6.05
CA LYS A 35 -12.60 9.61 6.36
C LYS A 35 -13.57 8.96 7.35
N GLU A 36 -13.90 9.67 8.42
CA GLU A 36 -14.97 9.36 9.35
C GLU A 36 -16.22 10.19 9.05
N TYR A 37 -17.41 9.66 9.34
CA TYR A 37 -18.68 10.37 9.18
C TYR A 37 -19.10 11.02 10.49
N ASN A 38 -19.26 12.34 10.50
CA ASN A 38 -19.79 13.06 11.64
C ASN A 38 -21.32 12.99 11.64
N MET A 39 -21.88 12.23 12.59
CA MET A 39 -23.33 12.04 12.72
C MET A 39 -24.10 13.30 13.12
N ILE A 40 -23.42 14.37 13.54
CA ILE A 40 -24.05 15.62 14.01
C ILE A 40 -24.28 16.58 12.84
N ASN A 41 -23.29 16.74 11.96
CA ASN A 41 -23.35 17.70 10.85
C ASN A 41 -23.36 17.05 9.46
N GLY A 42 -23.19 15.72 9.38
CA GLY A 42 -23.18 14.96 8.13
C GLY A 42 -21.89 15.06 7.31
N GLU A 43 -20.85 15.71 7.84
CA GLU A 43 -19.60 15.92 7.12
C GLU A 43 -18.64 14.73 7.26
N LEU A 44 -17.82 14.51 6.23
CA LEU A 44 -16.71 13.57 6.29
C LEU A 44 -15.43 14.29 6.72
N PHE A 45 -14.76 13.80 7.75
CA PHE A 45 -13.55 14.42 8.32
C PHE A 45 -12.45 13.39 8.60
N PHE A 46 -11.22 13.85 8.77
CA PHE A 46 -10.09 13.02 9.16
C PHE A 46 -9.86 13.09 10.66
N LYS A 47 -9.61 11.94 11.30
CA LYS A 47 -9.23 11.88 12.71
C LYS A 47 -7.87 11.22 12.88
N ASP A 48 -7.83 9.90 12.76
CA ASP A 48 -6.66 9.06 12.85
C ASP A 48 -6.72 8.01 11.74
N THR A 49 -5.59 7.44 11.37
CA THR A 49 -5.61 6.34 10.39
C THR A 49 -6.19 5.06 11.00
N HIS A 50 -6.96 4.33 10.19
CA HIS A 50 -7.53 3.04 10.59
C HIS A 50 -6.62 1.84 10.30
N LEU A 51 -5.47 2.06 9.66
CA LEU A 51 -4.57 0.96 9.25
C LEU A 51 -4.17 0.01 10.38
N PRO A 52 -3.75 0.47 11.59
CA PRO A 52 -3.38 -0.44 12.67
C PRO A 52 -4.52 -1.37 13.09
N GLU A 53 -5.75 -0.85 13.22
CA GLU A 53 -6.94 -1.63 13.54
C GLU A 53 -7.23 -2.65 12.43
N ILE A 54 -7.12 -2.22 11.17
CA ILE A 54 -7.36 -3.07 10.00
C ILE A 54 -6.37 -4.24 9.94
N PHE A 55 -5.08 -3.99 10.18
CA PHE A 55 -4.07 -5.05 10.19
C PHE A 55 -4.30 -6.06 11.31
N GLN A 56 -4.72 -5.59 12.50
CA GLN A 56 -5.08 -6.47 13.61
C GLN A 56 -6.30 -7.34 13.27
N ARG A 57 -7.37 -6.73 12.75
CA ARG A 57 -8.60 -7.43 12.33
C ARG A 57 -8.34 -8.43 11.20
N GLY A 58 -7.54 -8.04 10.22
CA GLY A 58 -7.13 -8.90 9.11
C GLY A 58 -6.14 -10.00 9.50
N ARG A 59 -5.74 -10.08 10.77
CA ARG A 59 -4.77 -11.05 11.29
C ARG A 59 -3.46 -11.02 10.49
N SER A 60 -3.06 -9.83 10.04
CA SER A 60 -1.83 -9.66 9.28
C SER A 60 -0.66 -10.12 10.13
N THR A 61 0.17 -10.99 9.56
CA THR A 61 1.41 -11.41 10.22
C THR A 61 2.59 -10.56 9.78
N LEU A 62 2.45 -9.67 8.79
CA LEU A 62 3.55 -8.92 8.20
C LEU A 62 4.18 -7.94 9.20
N ASP A 63 5.47 -7.64 9.02
CA ASP A 63 6.16 -6.60 9.80
C ASP A 63 5.88 -5.24 9.13
N ILE A 64 4.82 -4.57 9.60
CA ILE A 64 4.34 -3.32 9.03
C ILE A 64 4.57 -2.18 10.01
N THR A 65 5.30 -1.16 9.56
CA THR A 65 5.40 0.13 10.27
C THR A 65 4.46 1.12 9.60
N VAL A 66 3.58 1.77 10.37
CA VAL A 66 2.69 2.82 9.86
C VAL A 66 3.27 4.19 10.18
N ARG A 67 3.28 5.08 9.19
CA ARG A 67 3.66 6.48 9.36
C ARG A 67 2.66 7.37 8.64
N THR A 68 2.00 8.23 9.41
CA THR A 68 1.16 9.29 8.85
C THR A 68 2.02 10.45 8.37
N LEU A 69 1.88 10.82 7.10
CA LEU A 69 2.55 11.98 6.51
C LEU A 69 1.63 13.20 6.49
N MET A 70 0.36 12.96 6.15
CA MET A 70 -0.68 13.98 6.01
C MET A 70 -2.06 13.30 6.02
N MET A 71 -3.12 14.09 6.15
CA MET A 71 -4.50 13.63 6.14
C MET A 71 -5.33 14.62 5.33
N ILE A 72 -5.23 14.56 4.00
CA ILE A 72 -5.87 15.52 3.09
C ILE A 72 -6.71 14.81 2.03
N ASP A 73 -7.59 15.57 1.37
CA ASP A 73 -8.21 15.08 0.15
C ASP A 73 -7.19 15.11 -1.00
N SER A 74 -7.24 14.09 -1.85
CA SER A 74 -6.33 14.00 -3.00
C SER A 74 -6.50 15.16 -3.99
N VAL A 75 -7.69 15.76 -4.06
CA VAL A 75 -7.92 16.94 -4.92
C VAL A 75 -7.22 18.20 -4.42
N GLU A 76 -6.90 18.25 -3.12
CA GLU A 76 -6.19 19.37 -2.49
C GLU A 76 -4.66 19.15 -2.46
N MET A 77 -4.19 17.96 -2.89
CA MET A 77 -2.78 17.61 -2.83
C MET A 77 -1.95 18.41 -3.83
N THR A 78 -0.95 19.11 -3.31
CA THR A 78 -0.01 19.93 -4.09
C THR A 78 1.25 19.16 -4.49
N GLU A 79 2.08 19.74 -5.36
CA GLU A 79 3.39 19.15 -5.68
C GLU A 79 4.31 19.07 -4.46
N ASN A 80 4.21 20.02 -3.53
CA ASN A 80 4.99 20.00 -2.29
C ASN A 80 4.63 18.78 -1.43
N ASP A 81 3.33 18.45 -1.35
CA ASP A 81 2.86 17.26 -0.65
C ASP A 81 3.39 15.97 -1.31
N ARG A 82 3.34 15.90 -2.65
CA ARG A 82 3.93 14.78 -3.41
C ARG A 82 5.44 14.67 -3.17
N SER A 83 6.15 15.80 -3.03
CA SER A 83 7.57 15.84 -2.68
C SER A 83 7.83 15.24 -1.30
N ILE A 84 6.99 15.53 -0.30
CA ILE A 84 7.09 14.94 1.06
C ILE A 84 6.96 13.41 0.98
N ILE A 85 6.01 12.89 0.19
CA ILE A 85 5.84 11.45 -0.03
C ILE A 85 7.11 10.87 -0.67
N ALA A 86 7.61 11.48 -1.74
CA ALA A 86 8.81 11.02 -2.45
C ALA A 86 10.05 11.01 -1.54
N GLN A 87 10.25 12.06 -0.74
CA GLN A 87 11.36 12.15 0.20
C GLN A 87 11.29 11.06 1.28
N ASN A 88 10.11 10.74 1.80
CA ASN A 88 9.94 9.64 2.75
C ASN A 88 10.25 8.28 2.11
N CYS A 89 9.82 8.09 0.85
CA CYS A 89 10.13 6.88 0.09
C CYS A 89 11.63 6.73 -0.16
N LYS A 90 12.36 7.82 -0.44
CA LYS A 90 13.82 7.80 -0.62
C LYS A 90 14.58 7.53 0.68
N ARG A 91 14.20 8.20 1.77
CA ARG A 91 14.95 8.18 3.05
C ARG A 91 14.78 6.88 3.83
N THR A 92 13.70 6.15 3.61
CA THR A 92 13.47 4.90 4.34
C THR A 92 14.40 3.78 3.87
N GLU A 93 14.85 2.94 4.81
CA GLU A 93 15.55 1.70 4.50
C GLU A 93 14.60 0.61 3.95
N SER A 94 13.29 0.78 4.12
CA SER A 94 12.31 -0.19 3.61
C SER A 94 12.38 -0.26 2.09
N LYS A 95 12.40 -1.49 1.56
CA LYS A 95 12.28 -1.76 0.13
C LYS A 95 10.83 -1.90 -0.33
N HIS A 96 9.93 -2.18 0.59
CA HIS A 96 8.51 -2.39 0.32
C HIS A 96 7.70 -1.28 0.99
N ILE A 97 6.93 -0.55 0.21
CA ILE A 97 6.17 0.61 0.66
C ILE A 97 4.75 0.48 0.13
N ILE A 98 3.77 0.71 0.99
CA ILE A 98 2.40 0.95 0.57
C ILE A 98 2.03 2.39 0.93
N ILE A 99 1.18 3.02 0.11
CA ILE A 99 0.73 4.39 0.33
C ILE A 99 -0.79 4.42 0.23
N THR A 100 -1.48 4.76 1.32
CA THR A 100 -2.91 5.06 1.25
C THR A 100 -3.10 6.47 0.72
N HIS A 101 -3.95 6.60 -0.31
CA HIS A 101 -4.13 7.84 -1.05
C HIS A 101 -5.59 8.00 -1.49
N GLY A 102 -6.06 9.24 -1.65
CA GLY A 102 -7.35 9.51 -2.28
C GLY A 102 -7.32 9.18 -3.77
N THR A 103 -8.45 8.74 -4.34
CA THR A 103 -8.46 8.10 -5.66
C THR A 103 -8.42 9.09 -6.83
N ASP A 104 -8.71 10.37 -6.61
CA ASP A 104 -8.86 11.35 -7.69
C ASP A 104 -7.53 11.76 -8.34
N THR A 105 -6.49 11.96 -7.55
CA THR A 105 -5.14 12.34 -8.05
C THR A 105 -4.09 11.26 -7.83
N MET A 106 -4.50 10.03 -7.45
CA MET A 106 -3.59 8.92 -7.17
C MET A 106 -2.64 8.60 -8.34
N VAL A 107 -3.15 8.65 -9.57
CA VAL A 107 -2.35 8.40 -10.79
C VAL A 107 -1.28 9.46 -10.98
N GLU A 108 -1.60 10.72 -10.68
CA GLU A 108 -0.65 11.84 -10.75
C GLU A 108 0.47 11.67 -9.71
N THR A 109 0.11 11.27 -8.48
CA THR A 109 1.10 10.98 -7.42
C THR A 109 1.99 9.79 -7.80
N ALA A 110 1.43 8.72 -8.37
CA ALA A 110 2.22 7.58 -8.85
C ALA A 110 3.23 7.99 -9.92
N LYS A 111 2.80 8.82 -10.90
CA LYS A 111 3.68 9.39 -11.92
C LYS A 111 4.79 10.26 -11.33
N TYR A 112 4.44 11.16 -10.41
CA TYR A 112 5.44 12.00 -9.71
C TYR A 112 6.50 11.16 -9.00
N LEU A 113 6.10 10.06 -8.35
CA LEU A 113 7.02 9.16 -7.65
C LEU A 113 7.95 8.42 -8.62
N ALA A 114 7.44 7.99 -9.78
CA ALA A 114 8.25 7.36 -10.82
C ALA A 114 9.31 8.33 -11.38
N GLU A 115 8.95 9.59 -11.57
CA GLU A 115 9.85 10.66 -12.06
C GLU A 115 10.79 11.19 -10.98
N SER A 116 10.58 10.83 -9.71
CA SER A 116 11.38 11.32 -8.59
C SER A 116 12.74 10.63 -8.44
N GLY A 117 13.11 9.65 -9.27
CA GLY A 117 14.40 8.95 -9.14
C GLY A 117 14.50 8.10 -7.87
N ILE A 118 13.43 7.35 -7.56
CA ILE A 118 13.42 6.37 -6.48
C ILE A 118 13.93 5.04 -7.03
N GLU A 119 14.98 4.48 -6.44
CA GLU A 119 15.59 3.24 -6.93
C GLU A 119 15.51 2.11 -5.90
N GLY A 120 15.42 0.87 -6.41
CA GLY A 120 15.54 -0.34 -5.58
C GLY A 120 14.37 -0.60 -4.62
N LYS A 121 13.19 -0.05 -4.90
CA LYS A 121 12.00 -0.15 -4.05
C LYS A 121 10.76 -0.56 -4.84
N THR A 122 9.86 -1.27 -4.19
CA THR A 122 8.49 -1.57 -4.66
C THR A 122 7.53 -0.70 -3.88
N ILE A 123 6.84 0.19 -4.57
CA ILE A 123 5.89 1.14 -3.99
C ILE A 123 4.52 0.88 -4.59
N VAL A 124 3.52 0.65 -3.74
CA VAL A 124 2.15 0.37 -4.16
C VAL A 124 1.21 1.40 -3.55
N LEU A 125 0.59 2.21 -4.40
CA LEU A 125 -0.47 3.14 -4.01
C LEU A 125 -1.80 2.38 -3.98
N LEU A 126 -2.63 2.68 -2.99
CA LEU A 126 -3.97 2.13 -2.87
C LEU A 126 -4.93 3.18 -2.32
N GLY A 127 -6.22 2.95 -2.51
CA GLY A 127 -7.25 3.78 -1.94
C GLY A 127 -8.55 3.03 -1.76
N ALA A 128 -9.61 3.78 -1.51
CA ALA A 128 -10.97 3.27 -1.41
C ALA A 128 -11.91 4.28 -2.10
N MET A 129 -12.99 3.77 -2.68
CA MET A 129 -14.11 4.60 -3.13
C MET A 129 -15.12 4.83 -2.01
N ILE A 130 -15.19 3.91 -1.03
CA ILE A 130 -16.11 3.97 0.10
C ILE A 130 -15.31 3.99 1.40
N PRO A 131 -15.55 4.94 2.33
CA PRO A 131 -14.75 5.06 3.55
C PRO A 131 -14.77 3.79 4.40
N TYR A 132 -13.65 3.46 5.05
CA TYR A 132 -13.51 2.22 5.82
C TYR A 132 -14.60 2.04 6.90
N LYS A 133 -15.00 3.14 7.55
CA LYS A 133 -16.02 3.12 8.62
C LYS A 133 -17.41 2.68 8.16
N PHE A 134 -17.67 2.65 6.85
CA PHE A 134 -18.92 2.12 6.30
C PHE A 134 -18.95 0.58 6.30
N GLY A 135 -17.93 -0.07 6.87
CA GLY A 135 -17.95 -1.49 7.20
C GLY A 135 -17.90 -2.37 5.96
N MET A 136 -18.85 -3.32 5.86
CA MET A 136 -18.88 -4.33 4.78
C MET A 136 -18.99 -3.74 3.37
N SER A 137 -19.44 -2.49 3.25
CA SER A 137 -19.56 -1.81 1.96
C SER A 137 -18.26 -1.18 1.47
N SER A 138 -17.20 -1.12 2.31
CA SER A 138 -15.93 -0.52 1.91
C SER A 138 -15.07 -1.47 1.07
N ASP A 139 -14.57 -0.96 -0.05
CA ASP A 139 -13.57 -1.62 -0.89
C ASP A 139 -12.14 -1.50 -0.32
N GLY A 140 -11.94 -0.68 0.72
CA GLY A 140 -10.63 -0.41 1.29
C GLY A 140 -9.92 -1.64 1.85
N PHE A 141 -10.64 -2.52 2.55
CA PHE A 141 -10.02 -3.73 3.12
C PHE A 141 -9.48 -4.67 2.01
N PHE A 142 -10.24 -4.79 0.93
CA PHE A 142 -9.87 -5.59 -0.23
C PHE A 142 -8.64 -5.02 -0.95
N ASN A 143 -8.64 -3.72 -1.25
CA ASN A 143 -7.52 -3.05 -1.91
C ASN A 143 -6.25 -3.05 -1.04
N LEU A 144 -6.38 -2.89 0.28
CA LEU A 144 -5.24 -2.94 1.20
C LEU A 144 -4.61 -4.33 1.26
N GLY A 145 -5.42 -5.39 1.29
CA GLY A 145 -4.92 -6.77 1.22
C GLY A 145 -4.14 -7.02 -0.08
N ALA A 146 -4.68 -6.56 -1.21
CA ALA A 146 -4.03 -6.67 -2.51
C ALA A 146 -2.70 -5.89 -2.54
N ALA A 147 -2.69 -4.64 -2.05
CA ALA A 147 -1.49 -3.82 -2.01
C ALA A 147 -0.37 -4.43 -1.17
N LEU A 148 -0.70 -5.02 -0.01
CA LEU A 148 0.28 -5.75 0.81
C LEU A 148 0.86 -6.97 0.08
N ALA A 149 0.05 -7.69 -0.69
CA ALA A 149 0.53 -8.82 -1.49
C ALA A 149 1.46 -8.33 -2.61
N PHE A 150 1.03 -7.33 -3.39
CA PHE A 150 1.81 -6.79 -4.50
C PHE A 150 3.11 -6.12 -4.05
N ALA A 151 3.11 -5.41 -2.92
CA ALA A 151 4.34 -4.84 -2.36
C ALA A 151 5.40 -5.91 -2.07
N GLN A 152 5.00 -7.15 -1.80
CA GLN A 152 5.91 -8.27 -1.55
C GLN A 152 6.27 -9.07 -2.80
N SER A 153 5.40 -9.14 -3.80
CA SER A 153 5.55 -10.03 -4.96
C SER A 153 6.06 -9.33 -6.22
N MET A 154 5.79 -8.03 -6.38
CA MET A 154 6.18 -7.28 -7.57
C MET A 154 7.67 -6.93 -7.56
N PRO A 155 8.29 -6.78 -8.74
CA PRO A 155 9.64 -6.24 -8.84
C PRO A 155 9.71 -4.79 -8.33
N ASN A 156 10.91 -4.22 -8.33
CA ASN A 156 11.07 -2.81 -7.99
C ASN A 156 10.34 -1.96 -9.04
N GLY A 157 9.53 -1.01 -8.58
CA GLY A 157 8.62 -0.22 -9.41
C GLY A 157 7.58 0.54 -8.59
N ILE A 158 6.80 1.35 -9.29
CA ILE A 158 5.66 2.09 -8.73
C ILE A 158 4.39 1.50 -9.33
N TYR A 159 3.44 1.14 -8.47
CA TYR A 159 2.20 0.47 -8.86
C TYR A 159 0.99 1.10 -8.20
N ILE A 160 -0.18 0.85 -8.79
CA ILE A 160 -1.50 1.13 -8.20
C ILE A 160 -2.24 -0.19 -7.98
N ALA A 161 -2.75 -0.41 -6.78
CA ALA A 161 -3.54 -1.59 -6.44
C ALA A 161 -4.99 -1.21 -6.16
N MET A 162 -5.87 -1.52 -7.10
CA MET A 162 -7.30 -1.21 -7.04
C MET A 162 -8.10 -2.35 -7.69
N HIS A 163 -9.26 -2.68 -7.13
CA HIS A 163 -10.20 -3.66 -7.70
C HIS A 163 -9.61 -5.07 -7.92
N GLY A 164 -8.56 -5.43 -7.18
CA GLY A 164 -7.91 -6.75 -7.26
C GLY A 164 -6.89 -6.85 -8.38
N GLU A 165 -6.61 -5.75 -9.08
CA GLU A 165 -5.60 -5.65 -10.12
C GLU A 165 -4.41 -4.80 -9.64
N CYS A 166 -3.26 -5.01 -10.29
CA CYS A 166 -2.03 -4.25 -10.06
C CYS A 166 -1.67 -3.57 -11.38
N PHE A 167 -1.69 -2.24 -11.38
CA PHE A 167 -1.37 -1.45 -12.56
C PHE A 167 0.02 -0.83 -12.43
N ASP A 168 0.77 -0.79 -13.52
CA ASP A 168 1.96 0.06 -13.62
C ASP A 168 1.53 1.54 -13.60
N TRP A 169 2.37 2.40 -13.01
CA TRP A 169 2.10 3.83 -12.91
C TRP A 169 1.84 4.52 -14.27
N ASP A 170 2.36 3.96 -15.37
CA ASP A 170 2.24 4.48 -16.73
C ASP A 170 1.13 3.81 -17.56
N ASP A 171 0.47 2.78 -17.03
CA ASP A 171 -0.60 2.02 -17.69
C ASP A 171 -1.89 1.98 -16.84
N VAL A 172 -2.34 3.16 -16.43
CA VAL A 172 -3.51 3.27 -15.57
C VAL A 172 -4.19 4.62 -15.68
N ARG A 173 -5.53 4.61 -15.66
CA ARG A 173 -6.35 5.81 -15.42
C ARG A 173 -7.56 5.49 -14.57
N LYS A 174 -8.03 6.45 -13.77
CA LYS A 174 -9.36 6.40 -13.14
C LYS A 174 -10.41 6.83 -14.16
N ASN A 175 -11.31 5.94 -14.52
CA ASN A 175 -12.50 6.30 -15.27
C ASN A 175 -13.48 7.00 -14.32
N ARG A 176 -13.73 8.30 -14.52
CA ARG A 176 -14.60 9.09 -13.65
C ARG A 176 -16.09 8.78 -13.82
N GLU A 177 -16.49 8.23 -14.96
CA GLU A 177 -17.89 7.86 -15.21
C GLU A 177 -18.26 6.58 -14.46
N SER A 178 -17.36 5.58 -14.47
CA SER A 178 -17.61 4.29 -13.82
C SER A 178 -17.06 4.20 -12.40
N GLY A 179 -16.12 5.07 -12.04
CA GLY A 179 -15.38 5.02 -10.77
C GLY A 179 -14.26 3.97 -10.73
N TYR A 180 -14.05 3.19 -11.81
CA TYR A 180 -13.05 2.12 -11.84
C TYR A 180 -11.69 2.59 -12.40
N PHE A 181 -10.63 1.94 -11.93
CA PHE A 181 -9.30 2.01 -12.54
C PHE A 181 -9.22 1.04 -13.73
N VAL A 182 -8.65 1.51 -14.85
CA VAL A 182 -8.54 0.74 -16.10
C VAL A 182 -7.17 0.94 -16.74
N HIS A 183 -6.67 -0.10 -17.40
CA HIS A 183 -5.47 -0.04 -18.24
C HIS A 183 -5.66 0.95 -19.40
N THR A 184 -4.60 1.69 -19.74
CA THR A 184 -4.60 2.65 -20.85
C THR A 184 -4.09 2.03 -22.15
N LYS A 185 -3.21 1.02 -22.06
CA LYS A 185 -2.61 0.33 -23.21
C LYS A 185 -3.55 -0.68 -23.88
N ASN A 186 -4.62 -1.10 -23.21
CA ASN A 186 -5.59 -2.10 -23.71
C ASN A 186 -6.84 -1.48 -24.40
N GLN A 187 -6.82 -0.17 -24.72
CA GLN A 187 -7.96 0.54 -25.33
C GLN A 187 -7.73 0.97 -26.80
N SER A 188 -6.82 0.30 -27.51
CA SER A 188 -6.58 0.48 -28.94
C SER A 188 -7.42 -0.46 -29.81
#